data_AF-A0A2E8CFH7-F1
#
_entry.id   AF-A0A2E8CFH7-F1
#
_cell.length_a   1.000
_cell.length_b   1.000
_cell.length_c   1.000
_cell.angle_alpha   90.00
_cell.angle_beta   90.00
_cell.angle_gamma   90.00
#
_symmetry.space_group_name_H-M   'P 1'
#
loop_
_entity.id
_entity.type
_entity.pdbx_description
1 polymer ?
#
loop_
_entity_poly.entity_id
_entity_poly.type
_entity_poly.pdbx_seq_one_letter_code
_entity_poly.pdbx_strand_id
1 'polypeptide(L)'
;MTVNNSSKEKGFTLIEAIVALVILSGAMLVTFAWTDNVLRQSEKIVHRADANKILKNFLADLDSIDEIEVGENFTQHEDYSLMWKTELVDEAPGVLSNGVKSNFDLSLFSVDIEIRRGAEMIAIYNTRKTGFRLQGDK
;
A
#
# COMPACT_ATOMS: atom_id res chain seq x y z
N MET A 1 -60.44 13.35 -52.99
CA MET A 1 -60.36 12.09 -52.22
C MET A 1 -59.40 12.33 -51.08
N THR A 2 -59.91 12.23 -49.85
CA THR A 2 -59.24 12.29 -48.54
C THR A 2 -58.09 11.26 -48.47
N VAL A 3 -57.01 11.47 -47.72
CA VAL A 3 -56.94 11.27 -46.26
C VAL A 3 -55.83 12.17 -45.67
N ASN A 4 -56.19 13.04 -44.73
CA ASN A 4 -55.21 13.74 -43.89
C ASN A 4 -55.02 12.89 -42.62
N ASN A 5 -53.90 12.19 -42.52
CA ASN A 5 -53.55 11.40 -41.34
C ASN A 5 -53.11 12.37 -40.24
N SER A 6 -54.05 12.77 -39.39
CA SER A 6 -53.74 13.40 -38.10
C SER A 6 -53.03 12.35 -37.24
N SER A 7 -51.71 12.42 -37.19
CA SER A 7 -50.89 11.74 -36.19
C SER A 7 -51.40 12.19 -34.83
N LYS A 8 -52.11 11.30 -34.12
CA LYS A 8 -52.53 11.53 -32.74
C LYS A 8 -51.28 11.66 -31.88
N GLU A 9 -50.89 12.87 -31.55
CA GLU A 9 -49.92 13.10 -30.48
C GLU A 9 -50.54 12.59 -29.18
N LYS A 10 -50.02 11.47 -28.68
CA LYS A 10 -50.39 10.94 -27.36
C LYS A 10 -49.66 11.80 -26.33
N GLY A 11 -50.39 12.68 -25.66
CA GLY A 11 -49.87 13.48 -24.57
C GLY A 11 -49.29 12.61 -23.45
N PHE A 12 -48.22 13.11 -22.82
CA PHE A 12 -47.54 12.44 -21.71
C PHE A 12 -48.48 12.33 -20.50
N THR A 13 -48.74 11.11 -20.03
CA THR A 13 -49.71 10.89 -18.96
C THR A 13 -49.08 11.18 -17.59
N LEU A 14 -49.91 11.62 -16.62
CA LEU A 14 -49.43 11.90 -15.25
C LEU A 14 -48.72 10.69 -14.62
N ILE A 15 -49.22 9.48 -14.88
CA ILE A 15 -48.62 8.26 -14.37
C ILE A 15 -47.25 7.98 -15.01
N GLU A 16 -47.08 8.28 -16.30
CA GLU A 16 -45.79 8.20 -17.00
C GLU A 16 -44.78 9.19 -16.42
N ALA A 17 -45.22 10.40 -16.06
CA ALA A 17 -44.37 11.39 -15.42
C ALA A 17 -43.84 10.90 -14.07
N ILE A 18 -44.71 10.31 -13.25
CA ILE A 18 -44.32 9.78 -11.95
C ILE A 18 -43.38 8.57 -12.13
N VAL A 19 -43.69 7.66 -13.03
CA VAL A 19 -42.83 6.49 -13.31
C VAL A 19 -41.46 6.94 -13.83
N ALA A 20 -41.42 7.87 -14.79
CA ALA A 20 -40.17 8.43 -15.30
C ALA A 20 -39.36 9.10 -14.19
N LEU A 21 -40.00 9.86 -13.31
CA LEU A 21 -39.35 10.51 -12.17
C LEU A 21 -38.80 9.49 -11.17
N VAL A 22 -39.53 8.40 -10.90
CA VAL A 22 -39.07 7.32 -10.03
C VAL A 22 -37.87 6.59 -10.64
N ILE A 23 -37.94 6.25 -11.93
CA ILE A 23 -36.83 5.61 -12.65
C ILE A 23 -35.61 6.53 -12.65
N LEU A 24 -35.79 7.82 -12.95
CA LEU A 24 -34.74 8.81 -12.96
C LEU A 24 -34.11 8.96 -11.56
N SER A 25 -34.93 9.05 -10.52
CA SER A 25 -34.46 9.14 -9.13
C SER A 25 -33.67 7.90 -8.73
N GLY A 26 -34.13 6.71 -9.10
CA GLY A 26 -33.40 5.46 -8.88
C GLY A 26 -32.05 5.45 -9.59
N ALA A 27 -32.01 5.86 -10.86
CA ALA A 27 -30.78 5.95 -11.63
C ALA A 27 -29.78 6.96 -11.02
N MET A 28 -30.27 8.10 -10.53
CA MET A 28 -29.44 9.08 -9.82
C MET A 28 -28.84 8.51 -8.54
N LEU A 29 -29.63 7.80 -7.73
CA LEU A 29 -29.15 7.17 -6.49
C LEU A 29 -28.09 6.11 -6.75
N VAL A 30 -28.30 5.25 -7.76
CA VAL A 30 -27.33 4.23 -8.16
C VAL A 30 -26.02 4.87 -8.63
N THR A 31 -26.11 5.91 -9.46
CA THR A 31 -24.94 6.63 -9.99
C THR A 31 -24.17 7.30 -8.84
N PHE A 32 -24.87 7.91 -7.90
CA PHE A 32 -24.27 8.53 -6.72
C PHE A 32 -23.54 7.50 -5.85
N ALA A 33 -24.20 6.40 -5.51
CA ALA A 33 -23.60 5.32 -4.72
C ALA A 33 -22.38 4.70 -5.42
N TRP A 34 -22.43 4.54 -6.74
CA TRP A 34 -21.31 4.05 -7.52
C TRP A 34 -20.12 5.03 -7.50
N THR A 35 -20.38 6.32 -7.71
CA THR A 35 -19.34 7.38 -7.69
C THR A 35 -18.64 7.43 -6.34
N ASP A 36 -19.42 7.40 -5.27
CA ASP A 36 -18.95 7.40 -3.90
C ASP A 36 -18.09 6.16 -3.57
N ASN A 37 -18.45 5.00 -4.14
CA ASN A 37 -17.63 3.79 -4.02
C ASN A 37 -16.30 3.92 -4.79
N VAL A 38 -16.33 4.45 -6.02
CA VAL A 38 -15.11 4.67 -6.82
C VAL A 38 -14.16 5.65 -6.13
N LEU A 39 -14.68 6.74 -5.56
CA LEU A 39 -13.89 7.71 -4.80
C LEU A 39 -13.17 7.05 -3.61
N ARG A 40 -13.90 6.28 -2.79
CA ARG A 40 -13.30 5.54 -1.66
C ARG A 40 -12.25 4.53 -2.10
N GLN A 41 -12.46 3.85 -3.22
CA GLN A 41 -11.46 2.92 -3.76
C GLN A 41 -10.21 3.66 -4.24
N SER A 42 -10.38 4.79 -4.92
CA SER A 42 -9.27 5.63 -5.37
C SER A 42 -8.42 6.13 -4.21
N GLU A 43 -9.05 6.61 -3.14
CA GLU A 43 -8.34 7.07 -1.94
C GLU A 43 -7.49 5.95 -1.30
N LYS A 44 -8.06 4.75 -1.19
CA LYS A 44 -7.32 3.56 -0.73
C LYS A 44 -6.12 3.23 -1.63
N ILE A 45 -6.25 3.38 -2.95
CA ILE A 45 -5.16 3.13 -3.90
C ILE A 45 -4.05 4.16 -3.71
N VAL A 46 -4.39 5.44 -3.56
CA VAL A 46 -3.43 6.52 -3.32
C VAL A 46 -2.63 6.26 -2.04
N HIS A 47 -3.30 5.94 -0.93
CA HIS A 47 -2.63 5.64 0.34
C HIS A 47 -1.69 4.44 0.26
N ARG A 48 -2.07 3.38 -0.46
CA ARG A 48 -1.17 2.24 -0.71
C ARG A 48 0.02 2.61 -1.57
N ALA A 49 -0.18 3.49 -2.57
CA ALA A 49 0.91 3.96 -3.42
C ALA A 49 1.93 4.78 -2.62
N ASP A 50 1.48 5.64 -1.70
CA ASP A 50 2.38 6.44 -0.86
C ASP A 50 3.11 5.59 0.18
N ALA A 51 2.42 4.66 0.84
CA ALA A 51 3.08 3.69 1.74
C ALA A 51 4.17 2.88 1.01
N ASN A 52 3.95 2.51 -0.25
CA ASN A 52 4.95 1.83 -1.07
C ASN A 52 6.17 2.72 -1.39
N LYS A 53 6.00 4.04 -1.55
CA LYS A 53 7.13 4.96 -1.75
C LYS A 53 7.98 5.05 -0.48
N ILE A 54 7.33 5.17 0.68
CA ILE A 54 8.00 5.22 1.98
C ILE A 54 8.80 3.94 2.21
N LEU A 55 8.18 2.78 1.96
CA LEU A 55 8.88 1.49 2.05
C LEU A 55 10.10 1.43 1.13
N LYS A 56 9.97 1.86 -0.13
CA LYS A 56 11.08 1.84 -1.09
C LYS A 56 12.26 2.71 -0.63
N ASN A 57 11.96 3.88 -0.09
CA ASN A 57 12.99 4.75 0.46
C ASN A 57 13.66 4.11 1.67
N PHE A 58 12.86 3.56 2.60
CA PHE A 58 13.41 2.84 3.76
C PHE A 58 14.26 1.64 3.36
N LEU A 59 13.84 0.83 2.40
CA LEU A 59 14.63 -0.31 1.93
C LEU A 59 15.93 0.15 1.27
N ALA A 60 15.92 1.28 0.55
CA ALA A 60 17.15 1.87 0.00
C ALA A 60 18.10 2.36 1.10
N ASP A 61 17.55 2.98 2.14
CA ASP A 61 18.32 3.43 3.31
C ASP A 61 18.89 2.21 4.07
N LEU A 62 18.06 1.20 4.33
CA LEU A 62 18.47 -0.07 4.95
C LEU A 62 19.56 -0.76 4.12
N ASP A 63 19.50 -0.63 2.79
CA ASP A 63 20.52 -1.20 1.93
C ASP A 63 21.89 -0.53 2.06
N SER A 64 21.91 0.75 2.44
CA SER A 64 23.12 1.55 2.65
C SER A 64 23.76 1.37 4.03
N ILE A 65 23.08 0.70 4.96
CA ILE A 65 23.58 0.46 6.31
C ILE A 65 24.49 -0.78 6.30
N ASP A 66 25.78 -0.55 6.56
CA ASP A 66 26.78 -1.63 6.64
C ASP A 66 26.64 -2.47 7.93
N GLU A 67 26.23 -1.84 9.03
CA GLU A 67 26.11 -2.48 10.34
C GLU A 67 24.68 -2.39 10.87
N ILE A 68 24.06 -3.55 11.05
CA ILE A 68 22.66 -3.65 11.46
C ILE A 68 22.60 -4.00 12.93
N GLU A 69 21.99 -3.11 13.71
CA GLU A 69 21.73 -3.34 15.12
C GLU A 69 20.46 -4.17 15.32
N VAL A 70 20.54 -5.14 16.23
CA VAL A 70 19.39 -5.94 16.67
C VAL A 70 18.55 -5.10 17.61
N GLY A 71 17.25 -5.00 17.34
CA GLY A 71 16.36 -4.21 18.17
C GLY A 71 15.14 -3.71 17.42
N GLU A 72 14.34 -2.93 18.13
CA GLU A 72 13.17 -2.25 17.59
C GLU A 72 13.50 -0.78 17.41
N ASN A 73 13.22 -0.26 16.22
CA ASN A 73 13.47 1.11 15.84
C ASN A 73 12.19 1.74 15.31
N PHE A 74 12.13 3.07 15.45
CA PHE A 74 10.96 3.85 15.08
C PHE A 74 11.41 5.13 14.39
N THR A 75 10.74 5.46 13.30
CA THR A 75 10.82 6.78 12.67
C THR A 75 9.43 7.27 12.31
N GLN A 76 9.28 8.58 12.25
CA GLN A 76 8.06 9.25 11.84
C GLN A 76 8.35 10.16 10.66
N HIS A 77 7.60 9.97 9.57
CA HIS A 77 7.67 10.80 8.39
C HIS A 77 6.27 11.33 8.08
N GLU A 78 6.07 12.63 8.33
CA GLU A 78 4.79 13.32 8.13
C GLU A 78 3.64 12.59 8.87
N ASP A 79 2.66 12.07 8.11
CA ASP A 79 1.49 11.34 8.61
C ASP A 79 1.77 9.86 8.92
N TYR A 80 2.94 9.33 8.52
CA TYR A 80 3.27 7.92 8.61
C TYR A 80 4.26 7.65 9.73
N SER A 81 3.99 6.59 10.49
CA SER A 81 4.93 6.00 11.44
C SER A 81 5.43 4.68 10.89
N LEU A 82 6.75 4.54 10.89
CA LEU A 82 7.47 3.35 10.45
C LEU A 82 8.17 2.76 11.67
N MET A 83 7.83 1.52 11.98
CA MET A 83 8.45 0.76 13.05
C MET A 83 9.10 -0.46 12.41
N TRP A 84 10.35 -0.75 12.75
CA TRP A 84 11.00 -1.96 12.27
C TRP A 84 11.72 -2.67 13.38
N LYS A 85 11.64 -4.00 13.33
CA LYS A 85 12.29 -4.89 14.27
C LYS A 85 13.31 -5.74 13.51
N THR A 86 14.55 -5.70 13.98
CA THR A 86 15.63 -6.51 13.45
C THR A 86 15.94 -7.64 14.42
N GLU A 87 15.99 -8.87 13.90
CA GLU A 87 16.40 -10.07 14.64
C GLU A 87 17.53 -10.80 13.92
N LEU A 88 18.54 -11.28 14.65
CA LEU A 88 19.60 -12.11 14.09
C LEU A 88 19.05 -13.50 13.78
N VAL A 89 19.15 -13.92 12.53
CA VAL A 89 18.70 -15.23 12.03
C VAL A 89 19.84 -16.23 12.00
N ASP A 90 21.00 -15.80 11.49
CA ASP A 90 22.17 -16.67 11.34
C ASP A 90 23.46 -15.84 11.36
N GLU A 91 24.55 -16.46 11.78
CA GLU A 91 25.89 -15.86 11.77
C GLU A 91 26.90 -16.93 11.37
N ALA A 92 27.67 -16.64 10.32
CA ALA A 92 28.67 -17.55 9.77
C ALA A 92 30.02 -16.84 9.67
N PRO A 93 31.12 -17.50 10.06
CA PRO A 93 32.44 -16.95 9.86
C PRO A 93 32.72 -16.81 8.36
N GLY A 94 33.24 -15.66 7.93
CA GLY A 94 33.62 -15.49 6.54
C GLY A 94 34.77 -16.43 6.19
N VAL A 95 34.64 -17.17 5.09
CA VAL A 95 35.69 -18.05 4.58
C VAL A 95 35.96 -17.66 3.12
N LEU A 96 37.22 -17.41 2.80
CA LEU A 96 37.68 -17.13 1.44
C LEU A 96 37.63 -18.43 0.60
N SER A 97 37.59 -18.31 -0.73
CA SER A 97 37.50 -19.48 -1.64
C SER A 97 38.65 -20.49 -1.49
N ASN A 98 39.76 -20.09 -0.86
CA ASN A 98 40.91 -20.94 -0.55
C ASN A 98 40.85 -21.59 0.85
N GLY A 99 39.74 -21.45 1.58
CA GLY A 99 39.54 -22.01 2.93
C GLY A 99 40.15 -21.20 4.07
N VAL A 100 40.78 -20.05 3.78
CA VAL A 100 41.32 -19.16 4.81
C VAL A 100 40.19 -18.37 5.47
N LYS A 101 40.19 -18.28 6.79
CA LYS A 101 39.24 -17.43 7.53
C LYS A 101 39.41 -15.97 7.10
N SER A 102 38.30 -15.34 6.75
CA SER A 102 38.21 -13.93 6.47
C SER A 102 38.25 -13.14 7.77
N ASN A 103 38.59 -11.85 7.68
CA ASN A 103 38.49 -10.90 8.80
C ASN A 103 37.06 -10.39 9.02
N PHE A 104 36.07 -10.96 8.33
CA PHE A 104 34.68 -10.54 8.39
C PHE A 104 33.80 -11.73 8.70
N ASP A 105 32.87 -11.55 9.63
CA ASP A 105 31.79 -12.49 9.90
C ASP A 105 30.52 -12.00 9.18
N LEU A 106 29.80 -12.93 8.56
CA LEU A 106 28.57 -12.67 7.83
C LEU A 106 27.38 -12.94 8.74
N SER A 107 26.54 -11.93 8.97
CA SER A 107 25.29 -12.08 9.73
C SER A 107 24.08 -11.93 8.82
N LEU A 108 23.06 -12.74 9.03
CA LEU A 108 21.77 -12.62 8.36
C LEU A 108 20.73 -12.15 9.37
N PHE A 109 20.02 -11.08 9.04
CA PHE A 109 18.98 -10.49 9.86
C PHE A 109 17.61 -10.64 9.20
N SER A 110 16.59 -10.90 10.00
CA SER A 110 15.19 -10.71 9.64
C SER A 110 14.78 -9.31 10.04
N VAL A 111 14.13 -8.59 9.14
CA VAL A 111 13.64 -7.23 9.38
C VAL A 111 12.14 -7.23 9.13
N ASP A 112 11.38 -7.09 10.21
CA ASP A 112 9.94 -6.93 10.19
C ASP A 112 9.61 -5.44 10.22
N ILE A 113 8.85 -4.96 9.24
CA ILE A 113 8.58 -3.55 9.01
C ILE A 113 7.07 -3.35 9.11
N GLU A 114 6.65 -2.42 9.95
CA GLU A 114 5.27 -2.01 10.11
C GLU A 114 5.12 -0.53 9.74
N ILE A 115 4.20 -0.25 8.82
CA ILE A 115 3.84 1.11 8.40
C ILE A 115 2.43 1.41 8.90
N ARG A 116 2.33 2.45 9.72
CA ARG A 116 1.07 2.98 10.26
C ARG A 116 0.84 4.41 9.79
N ARG A 117 -0.43 4.82 9.76
CA ARG A 117 -0.86 6.20 9.59
C ARG A 117 -1.76 6.55 10.76
N GLY A 118 -1.27 7.35 11.70
CA GLY A 118 -1.95 7.54 12.99
C GLY A 118 -2.16 6.20 13.73
N ALA A 119 -3.42 5.79 13.91
CA ALA A 119 -3.77 4.53 14.55
C ALA A 119 -4.03 3.37 13.56
N GLU A 120 -4.08 3.65 12.25
CA GLU A 120 -4.38 2.64 11.23
C GLU A 120 -3.09 1.96 10.76
N MET A 121 -3.06 0.62 10.79
CA MET A 121 -2.00 -0.16 10.16
C MET A 121 -2.24 -0.24 8.66
N ILE A 122 -1.33 0.33 7.88
CA ILE A 122 -1.43 0.39 6.42
C ILE A 122 -0.84 -0.86 5.79
N ALA A 123 0.33 -1.30 6.27
CA ALA A 123 1.03 -2.46 5.73
C ALA A 123 2.05 -3.05 6.71
N ILE A 124 2.32 -4.34 6.54
CA ILE A 124 3.41 -5.09 7.18
C ILE A 124 4.26 -5.73 6.08
N TYR A 125 5.57 -5.64 6.22
CA TYR A 125 6.55 -6.28 5.34
C TYR A 125 7.55 -7.08 6.16
N ASN A 126 8.06 -8.16 5.59
CA ASN A 126 9.20 -8.89 6.12
C ASN A 126 10.26 -8.95 5.02
N THR A 127 11.50 -8.67 5.38
CA THR A 127 12.65 -8.82 4.50
C THR A 127 13.83 -9.44 5.24
N ARG A 128 14.83 -9.89 4.49
CA ARG A 128 16.10 -10.37 5.04
C ARG A 128 17.22 -9.50 4.56
N LYS A 129 18.14 -9.16 5.45
CA LYS A 129 19.30 -8.34 5.14
C LYS A 129 20.56 -8.97 5.70
N THR A 130 21.62 -8.97 4.91
CA THR A 130 22.96 -9.40 5.34
C THR A 130 23.71 -8.21 5.91
N GLY A 131 24.38 -8.40 7.05
CA GLY A 131 25.35 -7.47 7.60
C GLY A 131 26.74 -8.10 7.66
N PHE A 132 27.76 -7.25 7.69
CA PHE A 132 29.16 -7.67 7.80
C PHE A 132 29.75 -7.08 9.07
N ARG A 133 30.41 -7.91 9.88
CA ARG A 133 31.11 -7.45 11.09
C ARG A 133 32.59 -7.79 10.98
N LEU A 134 33.47 -6.85 11.34
CA LEU A 134 34.90 -7.11 11.45
C LEU A 134 35.17 -8.02 12.65
N GLN A 135 35.91 -9.10 12.40
CA GLN A 135 36.33 -10.04 13.45
C GLN A 135 37.37 -9.36 14.34
N GLY A 136 36.96 -8.85 15.50
CA GLY A 136 37.85 -8.21 16.48
C GLY A 136 37.30 -6.97 17.18
N ASP A 137 36.18 -6.41 16.71
CA ASP A 137 35.47 -5.36 17.43
C ASP A 137 34.65 -6.02 18.56
N LYS A 138 34.94 -5.64 19.82
CA LYS A 138 34.30 -6.18 21.03
C LYS A 138 33.60 -5.07 21.78
#